data_AF-A0A661JPF6-F1
#
_entry.id   AF-A0A661JPF6-F1
#
_cell.length_a   1.000
_cell.length_b   1.000
_cell.length_c   1.000
_cell.angle_alpha   90.00
_cell.angle_beta   90.00
_cell.angle_gamma   90.00
#
_symmetry.space_group_name_H-M   'P 1'
#
loop_
_entity.id
_entity.type
_entity.pdbx_description
1 polymer ?
#
loop_
_entity_poly.entity_id
_entity_poly.type
_entity_poly.pdbx_seq_one_letter_code
_entity_poly.pdbx_strand_id
1 'polypeptide(L)'
;LARRVMEQLKRYGRVIRGWLGVSVQQVTPQLASHLGVKEPWGALVLEVAPGSPAAQGGLRRGDVIVRYDGREIRAAWELRNLIALTPVGKRVKLSVIRRGIEKDLYVTIRRQPERSVTSP
;
A
#
# COMPACT_ATOMS: atom_id res chain seq x y z
N LEU A 1 12.14 -12.69 10.63
CA LEU A 1 12.13 -11.93 9.35
C LEU A 1 13.14 -12.49 8.33
N ALA A 2 14.40 -12.72 8.70
CA ALA A 2 15.47 -13.18 7.82
C ALA A 2 15.19 -14.51 7.06
N ARG A 3 14.50 -15.47 7.67
CA ARG A 3 14.18 -16.77 7.05
C ARG A 3 13.32 -16.67 5.78
N ARG A 4 12.35 -15.75 5.73
CA ARG A 4 11.47 -15.60 4.54
C ARG A 4 12.22 -15.01 3.34
N VAL A 5 13.18 -14.13 3.59
CA VAL A 5 14.01 -13.52 2.54
C VAL A 5 14.97 -14.57 1.95
N MET A 6 15.57 -15.41 2.78
CA MET A 6 16.46 -16.51 2.34
C MET A 6 15.73 -17.57 1.51
N GLU A 7 14.52 -17.96 1.88
CA GLU A 7 13.71 -18.93 1.12
C GLU A 7 13.35 -18.43 -0.29
N GLN A 8 13.09 -17.13 -0.45
CA GLN A 8 12.80 -16.56 -1.77
C GLN A 8 14.05 -16.49 -2.66
N LEU A 9 15.23 -16.21 -2.06
CA LEU A 9 16.51 -16.20 -2.79
C LEU A 9 16.89 -17.59 -3.28
N LYS A 10 16.73 -18.62 -2.44
CA LYS A 10 17.01 -20.02 -2.82
C LYS A 10 16.11 -20.58 -3.92
N ARG A 11 14.85 -20.13 -4.02
CA ARG A 11 13.85 -20.74 -4.90
C ARG A 11 13.69 -20.05 -6.26
N TYR A 12 14.03 -18.76 -6.37
CA TYR A 12 13.80 -17.97 -7.60
C TYR A 12 14.97 -17.07 -8.02
N GLY A 13 16.05 -16.96 -7.24
CA GLY A 13 17.18 -16.09 -7.54
C GLY A 13 16.90 -14.57 -7.48
N ARG A 14 15.66 -14.15 -7.18
CA ARG A 14 15.23 -12.73 -7.09
C ARG A 14 14.17 -12.52 -6.00
N VAL A 15 14.19 -11.36 -5.34
CA VAL A 15 13.18 -10.96 -4.35
C VAL A 15 11.96 -10.40 -5.09
N ILE A 16 10.91 -11.22 -5.25
CA ILE A 16 9.64 -10.78 -5.81
C ILE A 16 8.91 -9.96 -4.74
N ARG A 17 8.87 -8.64 -4.92
CA ARG A 17 8.13 -7.72 -4.04
C ARG A 17 6.70 -7.55 -4.53
N GLY A 18 5.76 -7.57 -3.59
CA GLY A 18 4.38 -7.18 -3.86
C GLY A 18 4.30 -5.71 -4.25
N TRP A 19 3.36 -5.39 -5.13
CA TRP A 19 3.11 -4.05 -5.63
C TRP A 19 1.62 -3.74 -5.63
N LEU A 20 1.30 -2.59 -5.05
CA LEU A 20 -0.05 -2.02 -5.00
C LEU A 20 -0.22 -0.88 -6.01
N GLY A 21 0.87 -0.18 -6.36
CA GLY A 21 0.87 0.96 -7.27
C GLY A 21 0.31 2.25 -6.68
N VAL A 22 0.67 2.54 -5.43
CA VAL A 22 0.35 3.82 -4.76
C VAL A 22 1.61 4.52 -4.30
N SER A 23 1.57 5.85 -4.37
CA SER A 23 2.49 6.74 -3.65
C SER A 23 1.81 7.18 -2.38
N VAL A 24 2.45 6.95 -1.23
CA VAL A 24 1.88 7.28 0.08
C VAL A 24 2.83 8.12 0.91
N GLN A 25 2.26 9.04 1.69
CA GLN A 25 2.95 9.80 2.72
C GLN A 25 2.33 9.57 4.09
N GLN A 26 3.08 9.94 5.13
CA GLN A 26 2.57 9.90 6.48
C GLN A 26 1.52 10.98 6.69
N VAL A 27 0.43 10.62 7.37
CA VAL A 27 -0.54 11.60 7.85
C VAL A 27 0.10 12.34 9.02
N THR A 28 0.14 13.67 8.93
CA THR A 28 0.55 14.55 10.03
C THR A 28 -0.70 15.05 10.78
N PRO A 29 -0.56 15.53 12.03
CA PRO A 29 -1.68 16.12 12.76
C PRO A 29 -2.41 17.22 12.00
N GLN A 30 -1.67 18.05 11.27
CA GLN A 30 -2.22 19.13 10.46
C GLN A 30 -3.07 18.61 9.29
N LEU A 31 -2.60 17.55 8.62
CA LEU A 31 -3.34 16.89 7.54
C LEU A 31 -4.58 16.16 8.04
N ALA A 32 -4.49 15.50 9.20
CA ALA A 32 -5.61 14.75 9.78
C ALA A 32 -6.85 15.63 9.97
N SER A 33 -6.66 16.83 10.55
CA SER A 33 -7.72 17.82 10.74
C SER A 33 -8.38 18.25 9.42
N HIS A 34 -7.61 18.40 8.35
CA HIS A 34 -8.14 18.81 7.03
C HIS A 34 -8.82 17.66 6.28
N LEU A 35 -8.44 16.41 6.57
CA LEU A 35 -8.94 15.22 5.88
C LEU A 35 -10.13 14.56 6.60
N GLY A 36 -10.51 15.07 7.77
CA GLY A 36 -11.57 14.51 8.61
C GLY A 36 -11.17 13.18 9.24
N VAL A 37 -9.87 12.98 9.50
CA VAL A 37 -9.35 11.80 10.20
C VAL A 37 -9.23 12.15 11.67
N LYS A 38 -9.84 11.34 12.55
CA LYS A 38 -9.86 11.59 14.00
C LYS A 38 -8.48 11.51 14.61
N GLU A 39 -7.65 10.61 14.11
CA GLU A 39 -6.31 10.39 14.63
C GLU A 39 -5.22 10.65 13.58
N PRO A 40 -4.04 11.17 13.98
CA PRO A 40 -2.98 11.57 13.06
C PRO A 40 -2.12 10.38 12.60
N TRP A 41 -2.75 9.29 12.20
CA TRP A 41 -2.08 8.08 11.74
C TRP A 41 -2.67 7.54 10.44
N GLY A 42 -1.94 6.62 9.82
CA GLY A 42 -2.28 6.07 8.51
C GLY A 42 -1.34 6.54 7.40
N ALA A 43 -1.69 6.12 6.20
CA ALA A 43 -0.94 6.43 4.98
C ALA A 43 -1.84 7.18 4.00
N LEU A 44 -1.56 8.47 3.79
CA LEU A 44 -2.25 9.29 2.81
C LEU A 44 -1.81 8.90 1.40
N VAL A 45 -2.78 8.57 0.56
CA VAL A 45 -2.58 8.27 -0.87
C VAL A 45 -2.44 9.58 -1.64
N LEU A 46 -1.23 9.82 -2.14
CA LEU A 46 -0.92 10.97 -2.98
C LEU A 46 -1.27 10.70 -4.43
N GLU A 47 -0.93 9.51 -4.90
CA GLU A 47 -1.09 9.11 -6.29
C GLU A 47 -1.39 7.63 -6.40
N VAL A 48 -2.13 7.29 -7.45
CA VAL A 48 -2.47 5.91 -7.81
C VAL A 48 -2.01 5.70 -9.24
N ALA A 49 -1.11 4.75 -9.45
CA ALA A 49 -0.59 4.44 -10.77
C ALA A 49 -1.71 3.87 -11.68
N PRO A 50 -1.86 4.34 -12.92
CA PRO A 50 -2.84 3.79 -13.87
C PRO A 50 -2.64 2.28 -14.07
N GLY A 51 -3.74 1.53 -14.18
CA GLY A 51 -3.70 0.07 -14.36
C GLY A 51 -3.17 -0.72 -13.15
N SER A 52 -2.82 -0.06 -12.05
CA SER A 52 -2.33 -0.73 -10.84
C SER A 52 -3.41 -1.51 -10.09
N PRO A 53 -3.01 -2.42 -9.18
CA PRO A 53 -3.94 -3.05 -8.23
C PRO A 53 -4.78 -2.05 -7.43
N ALA A 54 -4.20 -0.93 -7.02
CA ALA A 54 -4.93 0.13 -6.31
C ALA A 54 -6.00 0.77 -7.19
N ALA A 55 -5.66 1.12 -8.43
CA ALA A 55 -6.63 1.69 -9.37
C ALA A 55 -7.82 0.73 -9.58
N GLN A 56 -7.52 -0.56 -9.79
CA GLN A 56 -8.55 -1.59 -9.98
C GLN A 56 -9.40 -1.85 -8.72
N GLY A 57 -8.80 -1.74 -7.53
CA GLY A 57 -9.52 -1.85 -6.27
C GLY A 57 -10.26 -0.58 -5.85
N GLY A 58 -10.27 0.47 -6.69
CA GLY A 58 -11.03 1.69 -6.45
C GLY A 58 -10.41 2.67 -5.44
N LEU A 59 -9.11 2.51 -5.12
CA LEU A 59 -8.33 3.50 -4.37
C LEU A 59 -8.22 4.80 -5.16
N ARG A 60 -8.20 5.92 -4.45
CA ARG A 60 -8.12 7.27 -5.05
C ARG A 60 -7.13 8.13 -4.29
N ARG A 61 -6.62 9.16 -4.97
CA ARG A 61 -5.88 10.25 -4.32
C ARG A 61 -6.76 10.88 -3.23
N GLY A 62 -6.14 11.15 -2.08
CA GLY A 62 -6.81 11.70 -0.90
C GLY A 62 -7.42 10.64 0.03
N ASP A 63 -7.37 9.36 -0.32
CA ASP A 63 -7.70 8.29 0.61
C ASP A 63 -6.63 8.19 1.69
N VAL A 64 -7.05 7.95 2.94
CA VAL A 64 -6.14 7.64 4.04
C VAL A 64 -6.29 6.18 4.40
N ILE A 65 -5.25 5.38 4.16
CA ILE A 65 -5.27 3.95 4.50
C ILE A 65 -4.97 3.81 5.99
N VAL A 66 -5.95 3.26 6.73
CA VAL A 66 -5.88 3.05 8.17
C VAL A 66 -5.71 1.58 8.54
N ARG A 67 -6.19 0.65 7.70
CA ARG A 67 -5.94 -0.79 7.92
C ARG A 67 -5.54 -1.52 6.64
N TYR A 68 -4.68 -2.51 6.81
CA TYR A 68 -4.23 -3.44 5.78
C TYR A 68 -4.38 -4.86 6.29
N ASP A 69 -5.25 -5.66 5.67
CA ASP A 69 -5.53 -7.05 6.04
C ASP A 69 -5.88 -7.21 7.53
N GLY A 70 -6.66 -6.26 8.06
CA GLY A 70 -7.04 -6.22 9.47
C GLY A 70 -5.96 -5.69 10.42
N ARG A 71 -4.75 -5.37 9.95
CA ARG A 71 -3.72 -4.68 10.75
C ARG A 71 -3.85 -3.17 10.63
N GLU A 72 -3.74 -2.47 11.75
CA GLU A 72 -3.65 -1.02 11.78
C GLU A 72 -2.35 -0.55 11.14
N ILE A 73 -2.44 0.54 10.38
CA ILE A 73 -1.31 1.21 9.75
C ILE A 73 -1.08 2.50 10.50
N ARG A 74 -0.07 2.55 11.37
CA ARG A 74 0.22 3.78 12.12
C ARG A 74 1.11 4.74 11.35
N ALA A 75 1.93 4.20 10.45
CA ALA A 75 2.83 4.99 9.64
C ALA A 75 2.90 4.50 8.19
N ALA A 76 3.17 5.42 7.26
CA ALA A 76 3.23 5.12 5.83
C ALA A 76 4.29 4.06 5.47
N TRP A 77 5.40 3.98 6.22
CA TRP A 77 6.44 2.98 6.00
C TRP A 77 5.97 1.56 6.34
N GLU A 78 5.08 1.40 7.32
CA GLU A 78 4.51 0.09 7.68
C GLU A 78 3.69 -0.47 6.52
N LEU A 79 2.86 0.36 5.91
CA LEU A 79 2.08 -0.01 4.73
C LEU A 79 2.99 -0.46 3.58
N ARG A 80 4.04 0.32 3.27
CA ARG A 80 5.00 -0.05 2.21
C ARG A 80 5.64 -1.41 2.47
N ASN A 81 6.04 -1.68 3.71
CA ASN A 81 6.63 -2.95 4.09
C ASN A 81 5.64 -4.12 3.99
N LEU A 82 4.39 -3.92 4.45
CA LEU A 82 3.35 -4.94 4.36
C LEU A 82 3.03 -5.30 2.92
N ILE A 83 2.92 -4.31 2.03
CA ILE A 83 2.72 -4.54 0.59
C ILE A 83 3.89 -5.33 0.01
N ALA A 84 5.13 -4.94 0.30
CA ALA A 84 6.33 -5.60 -0.24
C ALA A 84 6.45 -7.07 0.21
N LEU A 85 6.02 -7.38 1.44
CA LEU A 85 6.01 -8.73 2.02
C LEU A 85 4.79 -9.56 1.63
N THR A 86 3.78 -8.94 1.01
CA THR A 86 2.56 -9.65 0.63
C THR A 86 2.81 -10.48 -0.64
N PRO A 87 2.43 -11.78 -0.65
CA PRO A 87 2.54 -12.60 -1.84
C PRO A 87 1.77 -12.01 -3.02
N VAL A 88 2.40 -12.06 -4.21
CA VAL A 88 1.73 -11.73 -5.47
C VAL A 88 0.53 -12.66 -5.67
N GLY A 89 -0.59 -12.12 -6.12
CA GLY A 89 -1.87 -12.81 -6.28
C GLY A 89 -2.75 -12.81 -5.04
N LYS A 90 -2.23 -12.43 -3.86
CA LYS A 90 -3.06 -12.36 -2.65
C LYS A 90 -4.06 -11.20 -2.75
N ARG A 91 -5.34 -11.50 -2.51
CA ARG A 91 -6.39 -10.51 -2.28
C ARG A 91 -6.29 -9.99 -0.84
N VAL A 92 -6.28 -8.68 -0.68
CA VAL A 92 -6.12 -7.99 0.60
C VAL A 92 -7.27 -7.01 0.81
N LYS A 93 -7.79 -6.95 2.03
CA LYS A 93 -8.75 -5.94 2.47
C LYS A 93 -7.99 -4.68 2.93
N LEU A 94 -8.38 -3.52 2.42
CA LEU A 94 -7.91 -2.22 2.86
C LEU A 94 -9.08 -1.47 3.49
N SER A 95 -8.87 -0.88 4.66
CA SER A 95 -9.83 0.07 5.23
C SER A 95 -9.24 1.46 5.04
N VAL A 96 -10.00 2.33 4.38
CA VAL A 96 -9.58 3.68 4.01
C VAL A 96 -10.59 4.71 4.49
N ILE A 97 -10.13 5.88 4.86
CA ILE A 97 -10.98 7.03 5.12
C ILE A 97 -10.99 7.89 3.87
N ARG A 98 -12.18 8.15 3.33
CA ARG A 98 -12.41 9.01 2.17
C ARG A 98 -13.44 10.06 2.53
N ARG A 99 -13.01 11.33 2.62
CA ARG A 99 -13.87 12.46 3.04
C ARG A 99 -14.54 12.19 4.40
N GLY A 100 -13.75 11.72 5.38
CA GLY A 100 -14.23 11.40 6.73
C GLY A 100 -15.05 10.11 6.87
N ILE A 101 -15.33 9.39 5.78
CA ILE A 101 -16.09 8.14 5.80
C ILE A 101 -15.15 6.95 5.62
N GLU A 102 -15.23 5.98 6.52
CA GLU A 102 -14.49 4.72 6.39
C GLU A 102 -15.11 3.83 5.30
N LYS A 103 -14.25 3.26 4.46
CA LYS A 103 -14.60 2.39 3.34
C LYS A 103 -13.66 1.21 3.28
N ASP A 104 -14.24 0.04 3.06
CA ASP A 104 -13.48 -1.16 2.79
C ASP A 104 -13.32 -1.38 1.29
N LEU A 105 -12.09 -1.57 0.86
CA LEU A 105 -11.70 -1.87 -0.51
C LEU A 105 -10.96 -3.20 -0.54
N TYR A 106 -11.09 -3.92 -1.66
CA TYR A 106 -10.35 -5.16 -1.87
C TYR A 106 -9.44 -5.00 -3.08
N VAL A 107 -8.16 -5.30 -2.87
CA VAL A 107 -7.12 -5.20 -3.90
C VAL A 107 -6.41 -6.54 -4.05
N THR A 108 -5.98 -6.87 -5.26
CA THR A 108 -5.18 -8.06 -5.52
C THR A 108 -3.74 -7.66 -5.81
N ILE A 109 -2.82 -7.97 -4.90
CA ILE A 109 -1.42 -7.57 -5.02
C ILE A 109 -0.79 -8.20 -6.27
N ARG A 110 -0.11 -7.38 -7.08
CA ARG A 110 0.59 -7.84 -8.29
C ARG A 110 2.10 -7.73 -8.10
N ARG A 111 2.85 -8.32 -9.02
CA ARG A 111 4.29 -8.11 -9.09
C ARG A 111 4.55 -6.66 -9.47
N GLN A 112 5.55 -6.03 -8.85
CA GLN A 112 6.02 -4.73 -9.30
C GLN A 112 6.51 -4.86 -10.74
N PRO A 113 6.03 -4.03 -11.69
CA PRO A 113 6.64 -4.00 -13.01
C PRO A 113 8.13 -3.69 -12.83
N GLU A 114 9.00 -4.50 -13.44
CA GLU A 114 10.42 -4.19 -13.48
C GLU A 114 10.53 -2.80 -14.11
N ARG A 115 11.05 -1.84 -13.34
CA ARG A 115 11.42 -0.54 -13.91
C ARG A 115 12.50 -0.86 -14.94
N SER A 116 12.14 -0.90 -16.22
CA SER A 116 13.10 -0.66 -17.28
C SER A 116 13.63 0.75 -17.04
N VAL A 117 14.79 0.82 -16.39
CA VAL A 117 15.56 2.05 -16.32
C VAL A 117 16.02 2.31 -17.76
N THR A 118 15.18 2.98 -18.54
CA THR A 118 15.68 3.70 -19.70
C THR A 118 16.40 4.92 -19.14
N SER A 119 17.64 4.71 -18.70
CA SER A 119 18.60 5.80 -18.58
C SER A 119 18.90 6.28 -20.00
N PRO A 120 18.79 7.58 -20.30
CA PRO A 120 19.52 8.17 -21.42
C PRO A 120 21.04 8.12 -21.16
#